data_AF-A0A970AV75-F1
#
_entry.id   AF-A0A970AV75-F1
#
_cell.length_a   1.000
_cell.length_b   1.000
_cell.length_c   1.000
_cell.angle_alpha   90.00
_cell.angle_beta   90.00
_cell.angle_gamma   90.00
#
_symmetry.space_group_name_H-M   'P 1'
#
loop_
_entity.id
_entity.type
_entity.pdbx_description
1 polymer ?
#
loop_
_entity_poly.entity_id
_entity_poly.type
_entity_poly.pdbx_seq_one_letter_code
_entity_poly.pdbx_strand_id
1 'polypeptide(L)'
;MAAVTIFGIRHHGPGSARRLVQALDSLQPRQVLVEGPSDLSHLMPALVHPEASPPLALLAYDEDDPSRASFWPFEVYSPEYQAIRWAVSHGAAVQFIDLPSTMVLARDPEARGTTLRGDPLAALATAAGHEDPESWWNDMFELPGQDVDAFAAIAGAMAALREGKPPEGDDIPREAQMRLAIAEAAKGEGPVAVVCGAWHVPALVAAQPKSADREALKGLAKVKTRATWVPWTTLRLARSAGYGAGVPSPGWYRHLWDQGVGQAAQVQGRGSRRGHK
;
A
#
# COMPACT_ATOMS: atom_id res chain seq x y z
N MET A 1 12.21 -18.02 12.51
CA MET A 1 11.77 -17.02 11.52
C MET A 1 10.47 -16.43 12.02
N ALA A 2 10.30 -15.11 11.90
CA ALA A 2 9.05 -14.44 12.24
C ALA A 2 7.88 -14.99 11.41
N ALA A 3 6.69 -15.02 12.00
CA ALA A 3 5.45 -15.16 11.22
C ALA A 3 5.25 -13.89 10.39
N VAL A 4 5.07 -14.06 9.08
CA VAL A 4 4.79 -12.96 8.14
C VAL A 4 3.34 -13.06 7.72
N THR A 5 2.58 -11.98 7.91
CA THR A 5 1.18 -11.86 7.46
C THR A 5 1.12 -10.80 6.37
N ILE A 6 0.53 -11.15 5.23
CA ILE A 6 0.43 -10.26 4.06
C ILE A 6 -1.02 -9.81 3.90
N PHE A 7 -1.22 -8.50 3.89
CA PHE A 7 -2.50 -7.83 3.73
C PHE A 7 -2.56 -7.20 2.33
N GLY A 8 -3.27 -7.88 1.43
CA GLY A 8 -3.58 -7.36 0.10
C GLY A 8 -4.63 -6.28 0.17
N ILE A 9 -4.31 -5.08 -0.29
CA ILE A 9 -5.22 -3.93 -0.27
C ILE A 9 -5.53 -3.44 -1.68
N ARG A 10 -6.58 -2.63 -1.76
CA ARG A 10 -6.70 -1.63 -2.82
C ARG A 10 -6.24 -0.29 -2.26
N HIS A 11 -5.39 0.40 -3.03
CA HIS A 11 -4.95 1.75 -2.66
C HIS A 11 -6.17 2.65 -2.48
N HIS A 12 -6.16 3.48 -1.43
CA HIS A 12 -7.23 4.44 -1.15
C HIS A 12 -8.63 3.82 -0.87
N GLY A 13 -8.70 2.59 -0.33
CA GLY A 13 -9.94 1.95 0.13
C GLY A 13 -10.25 2.20 1.61
N PRO A 14 -11.31 2.95 1.99
CA PRO A 14 -11.62 3.26 3.39
C PRO A 14 -12.03 2.06 4.25
N GLY A 15 -12.77 1.11 3.69
CA GLY A 15 -13.15 -0.14 4.36
C GLY A 15 -11.95 -1.08 4.50
N SER A 16 -11.12 -1.17 3.47
CA SER A 16 -9.83 -1.87 3.52
C SER A 16 -8.92 -1.30 4.62
N ALA A 17 -8.86 0.03 4.73
CA ALA A 17 -8.04 0.72 5.73
C ALA A 17 -8.52 0.43 7.17
N ARG A 18 -9.82 0.42 7.44
CA ARG A 18 -10.36 0.09 8.78
C ARG A 18 -10.08 -1.36 9.16
N ARG A 19 -10.33 -2.31 8.24
CA ARG A 19 -10.06 -3.73 8.46
C ARG A 19 -8.57 -3.99 8.69
N LEU A 20 -7.70 -3.28 7.96
CA LEU A 20 -6.27 -3.37 8.15
C LEU A 20 -5.84 -2.91 9.56
N VAL A 21 -6.36 -1.77 10.05
CA VAL A 21 -6.06 -1.31 11.41
C VAL A 21 -6.48 -2.34 12.45
N GLN A 22 -7.70 -2.92 12.33
CA GLN A 22 -8.17 -3.98 13.23
C GLN A 22 -7.29 -5.24 13.18
N ALA A 23 -6.82 -5.62 11.98
CA ALA A 23 -5.92 -6.74 11.80
C ALA A 23 -4.55 -6.48 12.43
N LEU A 24 -4.01 -5.25 12.30
CA LEU A 24 -2.76 -4.85 12.95
C LEU A 24 -2.91 -4.83 14.47
N ASP A 25 -4.02 -4.33 15.01
CA ASP A 25 -4.33 -4.36 16.44
C ASP A 25 -4.38 -5.79 16.98
N SER A 26 -4.89 -6.75 16.19
CA SER A 26 -4.95 -8.15 16.59
C SER A 26 -3.58 -8.85 16.47
N LEU A 27 -2.82 -8.53 15.41
CA LEU A 27 -1.54 -9.16 15.10
C LEU A 27 -0.39 -8.63 15.99
N GLN A 28 -0.45 -7.36 16.41
CA GLN A 28 0.61 -6.65 17.13
C GLN A 28 2.00 -6.86 16.49
N PRO A 29 2.17 -6.55 15.18
CA PRO A 29 3.44 -6.77 14.51
C PRO A 29 4.52 -5.85 15.06
N ARG A 30 5.73 -6.39 15.22
CA ARG A 30 6.90 -5.56 15.58
C ARG A 30 7.41 -4.72 14.41
N GLN A 31 7.03 -5.09 13.19
CA GLN A 31 7.43 -4.40 11.98
C GLN A 31 6.30 -4.45 10.94
N VAL A 32 6.04 -3.30 10.33
CA VAL A 32 5.08 -3.12 9.23
C VAL A 32 5.86 -2.75 7.96
N LEU A 33 5.72 -3.56 6.93
CA LEU A 33 6.31 -3.38 5.61
C LEU A 33 5.23 -2.84 4.67
N VAL A 34 5.49 -1.71 4.03
CA VAL A 34 4.48 -1.00 3.21
C VAL A 34 4.97 -0.93 1.77
N GLU A 35 4.10 -1.19 0.80
CA GLU A 35 4.41 -0.96 -0.61
C GLU A 35 4.71 0.53 -0.85
N GLY A 36 5.87 0.79 -1.44
CA GLY A 36 6.39 2.12 -1.70
C GLY A 36 7.91 2.08 -1.93
N PRO A 37 8.53 3.19 -2.34
CA PRO A 37 9.94 3.22 -2.73
C PRO A 37 10.86 2.99 -1.52
N SER A 38 11.55 1.85 -1.50
CA SER A 38 12.33 1.38 -0.33
C SER A 38 13.43 2.34 0.14
N ASP A 39 14.02 3.10 -0.78
CA ASP A 39 15.04 4.13 -0.51
C ASP A 39 14.50 5.38 0.20
N LEU A 40 13.18 5.54 0.28
CA LEU A 40 12.52 6.74 0.85
C LEU A 40 11.86 6.49 2.21
N SER A 41 12.10 5.34 2.84
CA SER A 41 11.56 5.00 4.17
C SER A 41 11.89 6.05 5.25
N HIS A 42 13.03 6.73 5.12
CA HIS A 42 13.46 7.78 6.03
C HIS A 42 12.54 9.02 6.04
N LEU A 43 11.68 9.20 5.03
CA LEU A 43 10.73 10.30 4.94
C LEU A 43 9.37 10.00 5.60
N MET A 44 9.11 8.73 5.97
CA MET A 44 7.82 8.30 6.54
C MET A 44 7.41 9.05 7.83
N PRO A 45 8.32 9.41 8.76
CA PRO A 45 7.92 10.13 9.97
C PRO A 45 7.21 11.47 9.70
N ALA A 46 7.57 12.16 8.61
CA ALA A 46 6.94 13.42 8.25
C ALA A 46 5.49 13.25 7.75
N LEU A 47 5.15 12.11 7.13
CA LEU A 47 3.80 11.81 6.66
C LEU A 47 2.77 11.76 7.80
N VAL A 48 3.22 11.37 9.00
CA VAL A 48 2.36 11.17 10.18
C VAL A 48 2.62 12.20 11.28
N HIS A 49 3.35 13.26 10.96
CA HIS A 49 3.53 14.41 11.85
C HIS A 49 2.15 15.01 12.21
N PRO A 50 1.92 15.52 13.43
CA PRO A 50 0.63 16.10 13.81
C PRO A 50 0.12 17.25 12.93
N GLU A 51 1.05 17.96 12.28
CA GLU A 51 0.73 19.05 11.33
C GLU A 51 0.57 18.56 9.88
N ALA A 52 0.86 17.29 9.59
CA ALA A 52 0.66 16.73 8.27
C ALA A 52 -0.83 16.49 8.01
N SER A 53 -1.34 17.09 6.94
CA SER A 53 -2.73 16.94 6.50
C SER A 53 -2.77 16.34 5.10
N PRO A 54 -3.02 15.02 4.96
CA PRO A 54 -3.36 14.43 3.67
C PRO A 54 -4.56 15.14 3.02
N PRO A 55 -4.61 15.27 1.68
CA PRO A 55 -3.78 14.56 0.70
C PRO A 55 -2.32 15.05 0.61
N LEU A 56 -1.39 14.12 0.70
CA LEU A 56 0.04 14.36 0.52
C LEU A 56 0.61 13.34 -0.46
N ALA A 57 1.56 13.74 -1.29
CA ALA A 57 2.28 12.80 -2.14
C ALA A 57 3.75 12.79 -1.80
N LEU A 58 4.32 11.59 -1.73
CA LEU A 58 5.76 11.42 -1.79
C LEU A 58 6.16 11.68 -3.24
N LEU A 59 6.91 12.74 -3.48
CA LEU A 59 7.47 13.09 -4.77
C LEU A 59 8.91 12.58 -4.79
N ALA A 60 9.27 11.82 -5.83
CA ALA A 60 10.65 11.63 -6.22
C ALA A 60 10.84 12.11 -7.67
N TYR A 61 11.96 12.76 -7.95
CA TYR A 61 12.32 13.21 -9.30
C TYR A 61 13.80 12.95 -9.59
N ASP A 62 14.13 12.81 -10.87
CA ASP A 62 15.52 12.74 -11.30
C ASP A 62 16.20 14.10 -11.06
N GLU A 63 17.35 14.07 -10.38
CA GLU A 63 18.12 15.27 -10.06
C GLU A 63 18.57 16.04 -11.31
N ASP A 64 18.87 15.34 -12.41
CA ASP A 64 19.35 15.93 -13.66
C ASP A 64 18.21 16.30 -14.63
N ASP A 65 17.02 15.71 -14.46
CA ASP A 65 15.81 16.01 -15.24
C ASP A 65 14.55 15.98 -14.35
N PRO A 66 14.21 17.10 -13.69
CA PRO A 66 13.05 17.16 -12.79
C PRO A 66 11.69 16.91 -13.46
N SER A 67 11.60 16.96 -14.80
CA SER A 67 10.37 16.59 -15.51
C SER A 67 10.05 15.10 -15.36
N ARG A 68 11.07 14.28 -15.10
CA ARG A 68 10.93 12.86 -14.81
C ARG A 68 10.71 12.65 -13.32
N ALA A 69 9.44 12.64 -12.95
CA ALA A 69 8.99 12.50 -11.57
C ALA A 69 8.07 11.28 -11.38
N SER A 70 7.89 10.87 -10.12
CA SER A 70 6.92 9.88 -9.71
C SER A 70 6.32 10.30 -8.38
N PHE A 71 5.03 10.01 -8.23
CA PHE A 71 4.22 10.43 -7.10
C PHE A 71 3.57 9.20 -6.47
N TRP A 72 3.74 9.05 -5.16
CA TRP A 72 3.01 8.09 -4.34
C TRP A 72 2.07 8.88 -3.41
N PRO A 73 0.83 9.13 -3.83
CA PRO A 73 -0.11 9.91 -3.04
C PRO A 73 -0.70 9.07 -1.89
N PHE A 74 -0.97 9.75 -0.80
CA PHE A 74 -1.58 9.23 0.41
C PHE A 74 -2.75 10.13 0.79
N GLU A 75 -3.83 9.52 1.22
CA GLU A 75 -5.00 10.18 1.78
C GLU A 75 -5.29 9.60 3.17
N VAL A 76 -6.10 10.29 3.97
CA VAL A 76 -6.45 9.79 5.32
C VAL A 76 -7.08 8.39 5.30
N TYR A 77 -7.69 7.99 4.20
CA TYR A 77 -8.30 6.66 4.05
C TYR A 77 -7.45 5.68 3.22
N SER A 78 -6.19 6.02 2.91
CA SER A 78 -5.24 5.06 2.34
C SER A 78 -4.89 3.99 3.39
N PRO A 79 -5.04 2.69 3.08
CA PRO A 79 -4.61 1.62 3.99
C PRO A 79 -3.13 1.74 4.38
N GLU A 80 -2.27 2.14 3.45
CA GLU A 80 -0.84 2.38 3.67
C GLU A 80 -0.61 3.50 4.68
N TYR A 81 -1.30 4.63 4.51
CA TYR A 81 -1.23 5.74 5.45
C TYR A 81 -1.63 5.30 6.86
N GLN A 82 -2.73 4.54 6.97
CA GLN A 82 -3.21 4.01 8.24
C GLN A 82 -2.23 3.01 8.86
N ALA A 83 -1.60 2.14 8.06
CA ALA A 83 -0.58 1.21 8.53
C ALA A 83 0.67 1.93 9.07
N ILE A 84 1.11 3.00 8.39
CA ILE A 84 2.26 3.82 8.82
C ILE A 84 1.91 4.54 10.13
N ARG A 85 0.73 5.15 10.22
CA ARG A 85 0.25 5.78 11.47
C ARG A 85 0.17 4.79 12.62
N TRP A 86 -0.41 3.62 12.37
CA TRP A 86 -0.52 2.55 13.35
C TRP A 86 0.87 2.18 13.87
N ALA A 87 1.82 1.90 12.97
CA ALA A 87 3.17 1.49 13.34
C ALA A 87 3.88 2.53 14.21
N VAL A 88 3.85 3.81 13.79
CA VAL A 88 4.47 4.90 14.55
C VAL A 88 3.81 5.07 15.93
N SER A 89 2.48 5.00 16.02
CA SER A 89 1.76 5.12 17.29
C SER A 89 1.99 3.97 18.28
N HIS A 90 2.32 2.78 17.77
CA HIS A 90 2.58 1.57 18.57
C HIS A 90 4.07 1.29 18.76
N GLY A 91 4.96 2.13 18.23
CA GLY A 91 6.41 1.93 18.30
C GLY A 91 6.93 0.75 17.47
N ALA A 92 6.14 0.26 16.50
CA ALA A 92 6.58 -0.76 15.56
C ALA A 92 7.49 -0.15 14.49
N ALA A 93 8.50 -0.91 14.05
CA ALA A 93 9.33 -0.48 12.93
C ALA A 93 8.48 -0.39 11.65
N VAL A 94 8.75 0.59 10.80
CA VAL A 94 8.03 0.76 9.53
C VAL A 94 9.01 1.08 8.40
N GLN A 95 8.82 0.47 7.24
CA GLN A 95 9.62 0.77 6.04
C GLN A 95 8.85 0.49 4.76
N PHE A 96 9.26 1.18 3.70
CA PHE A 96 8.86 0.86 2.33
C PHE A 96 9.65 -0.33 1.78
N ILE A 97 9.01 -1.17 0.94
CA ILE A 97 9.62 -2.43 0.46
C ILE A 97 9.61 -2.63 -1.05
N ASP A 98 9.04 -1.71 -1.82
CA ASP A 98 9.03 -1.81 -3.28
C ASP A 98 10.32 -1.26 -3.90
N LEU A 99 10.41 -1.36 -5.23
CA LEU A 99 11.51 -0.90 -6.05
C LEU A 99 11.90 0.55 -5.68
N PRO A 100 13.21 0.81 -5.46
CA PRO A 100 13.65 2.14 -5.06
C PRO A 100 13.36 3.18 -6.15
N SER A 101 13.13 4.43 -5.73
CA SER A 101 12.83 5.55 -6.61
C SER A 101 13.86 5.73 -7.72
N THR A 102 15.14 5.46 -7.41
CA THR A 102 16.27 5.49 -8.36
C THR A 102 16.10 4.52 -9.54
N MET A 103 15.52 3.35 -9.31
CA MET A 103 15.23 2.36 -10.35
C MET A 103 13.90 2.65 -11.03
N VAL A 104 12.88 3.07 -10.27
CA VAL A 104 11.57 3.46 -10.82
C VAL A 104 11.72 4.58 -11.86
N LEU A 105 12.49 5.62 -11.54
CA LEU A 105 12.65 6.78 -12.43
C LEU A 105 13.57 6.51 -13.62
N ALA A 106 14.46 5.51 -13.54
CA ALA A 106 15.31 5.09 -14.65
C ALA A 106 14.57 4.29 -15.72
N ARG A 107 13.35 3.82 -15.43
CA ARG A 107 12.51 3.05 -16.35
C ARG A 107 11.75 3.96 -17.32
N ASP A 108 11.45 3.42 -18.49
CA ASP A 108 10.61 4.09 -19.48
C ASP A 108 9.21 4.38 -18.88
N PRO A 109 8.72 5.63 -18.91
CA PRO A 109 7.34 5.95 -18.54
C PRO A 109 6.28 5.08 -19.23
N GLU A 110 6.50 4.65 -20.47
CA GLU A 110 5.55 3.78 -21.20
C GLU A 110 5.59 2.33 -20.71
N ALA A 111 6.71 1.90 -20.11
CA ALA A 111 6.83 0.62 -19.43
C ALA A 111 6.30 0.67 -17.98
N ARG A 112 6.21 1.88 -17.38
CA ARG A 112 5.67 2.14 -16.04
C ARG A 112 4.14 2.07 -16.03
N GLY A 113 3.62 0.88 -16.24
CA GLY A 113 2.21 0.55 -16.07
C GLY A 113 2.09 -0.95 -15.94
N THR A 114 1.21 -1.41 -15.05
CA THR A 114 0.75 -2.81 -15.10
C THR A 114 0.17 -3.02 -16.49
N THR A 115 0.87 -3.72 -17.37
CA THR A 115 0.41 -4.13 -18.71
C THR A 115 -0.69 -5.18 -18.62
N LEU A 116 -1.59 -5.04 -17.66
CA LEU A 116 -2.83 -5.81 -17.65
C LEU A 116 -3.68 -5.23 -18.77
N ARG A 117 -3.72 -5.95 -19.90
CA ARG A 117 -4.70 -5.70 -20.96
C ARG A 117 -6.09 -5.94 -20.36
N GLY A 118 -6.69 -4.89 -19.81
CA GLY A 118 -7.98 -4.92 -19.09
C GLY A 118 -7.84 -4.94 -17.57
N ASP A 119 -8.91 -4.54 -16.87
CA ASP A 119 -8.96 -4.62 -15.41
C ASP A 119 -9.04 -6.11 -15.00
N PRO A 120 -8.04 -6.68 -14.31
CA PRO A 120 -8.04 -8.10 -13.96
C PRO A 120 -9.24 -8.48 -13.09
N LEU A 121 -9.82 -7.52 -12.37
CA LEU A 121 -10.99 -7.72 -11.53
C LEU A 121 -12.29 -7.83 -12.34
N ALA A 122 -12.31 -7.44 -13.61
CA ALA A 122 -13.51 -7.51 -14.45
C ALA A 122 -14.09 -8.92 -14.55
N ALA A 123 -13.23 -9.93 -14.67
CA ALA A 123 -13.67 -11.33 -14.71
C ALA A 123 -14.36 -11.75 -13.40
N LEU A 124 -13.84 -11.30 -12.26
CA LEU A 124 -14.45 -11.57 -10.95
C LEU A 124 -15.78 -10.85 -10.79
N ALA A 125 -15.84 -9.58 -11.20
CA ALA A 125 -17.04 -8.77 -11.15
C ALA A 125 -18.17 -9.38 -11.99
N THR A 126 -17.88 -9.74 -13.24
CA THR A 126 -18.84 -10.42 -14.12
C THR A 126 -19.31 -11.75 -13.53
N ALA A 127 -18.40 -12.56 -12.99
CA ALA A 127 -18.74 -13.84 -12.35
C ALA A 127 -19.62 -13.66 -11.11
N ALA A 128 -19.45 -12.55 -10.38
CA ALA A 128 -20.25 -12.20 -9.21
C ALA A 128 -21.55 -11.43 -9.56
N GLY A 129 -21.82 -11.16 -10.84
CA GLY A 129 -23.04 -10.47 -11.28
C GLY A 129 -22.99 -8.94 -11.15
N HIS A 130 -21.80 -8.34 -10.98
CA HIS A 130 -21.63 -6.89 -10.99
C HIS A 130 -21.36 -6.38 -12.41
N GLU A 131 -21.84 -5.17 -12.69
CA GLU A 131 -21.63 -4.49 -13.97
C GLU A 131 -20.17 -4.08 -14.19
N ASP A 132 -19.45 -3.83 -13.10
CA ASP A 132 -18.09 -3.33 -13.17
C ASP A 132 -17.23 -3.77 -11.95
N PRO A 133 -15.88 -3.77 -12.10
CA PRO A 133 -14.97 -4.17 -11.04
C PRO A 133 -15.00 -3.30 -9.77
N GLU A 134 -15.36 -2.02 -9.92
CA GLU A 134 -15.40 -1.07 -8.82
C GLU A 134 -16.57 -1.39 -7.88
N SER A 135 -17.75 -1.62 -8.46
CA SER A 135 -18.96 -2.01 -7.73
C SER A 135 -18.76 -3.33 -6.98
N TRP A 136 -18.16 -4.33 -7.65
CA TRP A 136 -17.79 -5.59 -7.00
C TRP A 136 -16.84 -5.39 -5.82
N TRP A 137 -15.76 -4.61 -5.99
CA TRP A 137 -14.81 -4.35 -4.92
C TRP A 137 -15.47 -3.64 -3.74
N ASN A 138 -16.32 -2.67 -4.02
CA ASN A 138 -17.02 -1.90 -2.98
C ASN A 138 -17.92 -2.79 -2.13
N ASP A 139 -18.75 -3.60 -2.78
CA ASP A 139 -19.72 -4.45 -2.09
C ASP A 139 -19.04 -5.59 -1.30
N MET A 140 -17.95 -6.13 -1.83
CA MET A 140 -17.24 -7.25 -1.20
C MET A 140 -16.29 -6.82 -0.09
N PHE A 141 -15.61 -5.67 -0.22
CA PHE A 141 -14.47 -5.34 0.64
C PHE A 141 -14.53 -3.96 1.31
N GLU A 142 -15.21 -2.98 0.72
CA GLU A 142 -15.25 -1.62 1.28
C GLU A 142 -16.44 -1.39 2.19
N LEU A 143 -17.61 -1.95 1.85
CA LEU A 143 -18.83 -1.77 2.63
C LEU A 143 -18.86 -2.65 3.90
N PRO A 144 -19.56 -2.22 4.97
CA PRO A 144 -19.83 -3.05 6.14
C PRO A 144 -20.85 -4.15 5.79
N GLY A 145 -20.70 -5.36 6.35
CA GLY A 145 -21.75 -6.38 6.28
C GLY A 145 -21.32 -7.81 5.94
N GLN A 146 -20.03 -8.07 5.69
CA GLN A 146 -19.54 -9.43 5.45
C GLN A 146 -18.55 -9.86 6.55
N ASP A 147 -18.90 -10.91 7.30
CA ASP A 147 -18.02 -11.64 8.26
C ASP A 147 -17.02 -12.56 7.52
N VAL A 148 -16.49 -12.09 6.40
CA VAL A 148 -15.50 -12.82 5.60
C VAL A 148 -14.12 -12.31 6.01
N ASP A 149 -13.15 -13.22 6.12
CA ASP A 149 -11.74 -12.84 6.15
C ASP A 149 -11.39 -12.22 4.79
N ALA A 150 -11.57 -10.90 4.71
CA ALA A 150 -11.44 -10.12 3.48
C ALA A 150 -10.06 -10.28 2.85
N PHE A 151 -9.01 -10.35 3.66
CA PHE A 151 -7.64 -10.47 3.15
C PHE A 151 -7.38 -11.86 2.57
N ALA A 152 -7.88 -12.92 3.21
CA ALA A 152 -7.79 -14.27 2.66
C ALA A 152 -8.61 -14.40 1.36
N ALA A 153 -9.81 -13.81 1.31
CA ALA A 153 -10.65 -13.80 0.11
C ALA A 153 -9.99 -13.04 -1.05
N ILE A 154 -9.41 -11.87 -0.78
CA ILE A 154 -8.63 -11.10 -1.75
C ILE A 154 -7.44 -11.92 -2.26
N ALA A 155 -6.67 -12.54 -1.36
CA ALA A 155 -5.52 -13.36 -1.75
C ALA A 155 -5.92 -14.52 -2.68
N GLY A 156 -7.02 -15.22 -2.35
CA GLY A 156 -7.56 -16.30 -3.18
C GLY A 156 -8.03 -15.82 -4.55
N ALA A 157 -8.72 -14.67 -4.60
CA ALA A 157 -9.18 -14.06 -5.84
C ALA A 157 -8.00 -13.66 -6.76
N MET A 158 -6.95 -13.06 -6.20
CA MET A 158 -5.75 -12.67 -6.96
C MET A 158 -4.97 -13.89 -7.44
N ALA A 159 -4.88 -14.94 -6.62
CA ALA A 159 -4.24 -16.19 -7.01
C ALA A 159 -4.97 -16.83 -8.21
N ALA A 160 -6.30 -16.88 -8.18
CA ALA A 160 -7.10 -17.39 -9.30
C ALA A 160 -6.90 -16.55 -10.58
N LEU A 161 -6.83 -15.21 -10.47
CA LEU A 161 -6.61 -14.34 -11.62
C LEU A 161 -5.21 -14.48 -12.26
N ARG A 162 -4.21 -14.88 -11.45
CA ARG A 162 -2.83 -15.11 -11.88
C ARG A 162 -2.55 -16.55 -12.30
N GLU A 163 -3.48 -17.48 -12.05
CA GLU A 163 -3.29 -18.89 -12.38
C GLU A 163 -2.97 -19.08 -13.87
N GLY A 164 -1.90 -19.83 -14.16
CA GLY A 164 -1.44 -20.10 -15.52
C GLY A 164 -0.82 -18.92 -16.26
N LYS A 165 -0.66 -17.75 -15.62
CA LYS A 165 -0.07 -16.55 -16.24
C LYS A 165 1.32 -16.29 -15.64
N PRO A 166 2.39 -16.20 -16.46
CA PRO A 166 3.70 -15.80 -15.95
C PRO A 166 3.65 -14.36 -15.43
N PRO A 167 4.52 -13.98 -14.49
CA PRO A 167 4.70 -12.58 -14.14
C PRO A 167 5.20 -11.81 -15.37
N GLU A 168 4.64 -10.64 -15.62
CA GLU A 168 4.93 -9.83 -16.81
C GLU A 168 5.50 -8.47 -16.42
N GLY A 169 6.36 -7.94 -17.29
CA GLY A 169 6.78 -6.54 -17.28
C GLY A 169 7.36 -6.05 -15.96
N ASP A 170 6.81 -4.96 -15.47
CA ASP A 170 7.37 -4.18 -14.38
C ASP A 170 7.23 -4.82 -13.00
N ASP A 171 6.35 -5.81 -12.85
CA ASP A 171 6.08 -6.50 -11.58
C ASP A 171 7.23 -7.41 -11.15
N ILE A 172 8.00 -7.98 -12.10
CA ILE A 172 9.08 -8.93 -11.78
C ILE A 172 10.10 -8.34 -10.78
N PRO A 173 10.76 -7.20 -11.06
CA PRO A 173 11.71 -6.63 -10.11
C PRO A 173 11.06 -6.00 -8.88
N ARG A 174 9.81 -5.52 -8.99
CA ARG A 174 9.05 -5.00 -7.83
C ARG A 174 8.83 -6.11 -6.80
N GLU A 175 8.27 -7.23 -7.25
CA GLU A 175 8.02 -8.40 -6.40
C GLU A 175 9.31 -9.02 -5.87
N ALA A 176 10.39 -9.03 -6.66
CA ALA A 176 11.71 -9.48 -6.20
C ALA A 176 12.26 -8.60 -5.06
N GLN A 177 12.18 -7.26 -5.20
CA GLN A 177 12.61 -6.33 -4.16
C GLN A 177 11.78 -6.52 -2.88
N MET A 178 10.45 -6.63 -3.01
CA MET A 178 9.54 -6.87 -1.88
C MET A 178 9.86 -8.18 -1.17
N ARG A 179 10.04 -9.30 -1.90
CA ARG A 179 10.39 -10.59 -1.31
C ARG A 179 11.72 -10.55 -0.56
N LEU A 180 12.73 -9.87 -1.10
CA LEU A 180 14.01 -9.71 -0.41
C LEU A 180 13.87 -8.91 0.89
N ALA A 181 13.09 -7.83 0.90
CA ALA A 181 12.82 -7.04 2.09
C ALA A 181 12.02 -7.81 3.15
N ILE A 182 11.00 -8.57 2.72
CA ILE A 182 10.22 -9.47 3.59
C ILE A 182 11.13 -10.53 4.21
N ALA A 183 11.99 -11.16 3.42
CA ALA A 183 12.90 -12.19 3.89
C ALA A 183 14.01 -11.65 4.81
N GLU A 184 14.36 -10.37 4.71
CA GLU A 184 15.23 -9.69 5.67
C GLU A 184 14.48 -9.44 6.99
N ALA A 185 13.28 -8.85 6.91
CA ALA A 185 12.44 -8.63 8.07
C ALA A 185 12.13 -9.94 8.81
N ALA A 186 11.92 -11.05 8.11
CA ALA A 186 11.58 -12.34 8.72
C ALA A 186 12.69 -12.98 9.59
N LYS A 187 13.91 -12.42 9.58
CA LYS A 187 15.03 -12.91 10.40
C LYS A 187 14.88 -12.59 11.90
N GLY A 188 14.18 -11.52 12.25
CA GLY A 188 13.95 -11.14 13.65
C GLY A 188 12.87 -11.98 14.34
N GLU A 189 12.71 -11.78 15.65
CA GLU A 189 11.66 -12.41 16.45
C GLU A 189 10.36 -11.58 16.45
N GLY A 190 9.20 -12.23 16.58
CA GLY A 190 7.89 -11.57 16.60
C GLY A 190 7.26 -11.31 15.22
N PRO A 191 5.96 -10.98 15.14
CA PRO A 191 5.23 -10.93 13.88
C PRO A 191 5.64 -9.76 12.98
N VAL A 192 5.54 -9.97 11.66
CA VAL A 192 5.76 -8.95 10.63
C VAL A 192 4.49 -8.84 9.78
N ALA A 193 4.02 -7.61 9.57
CA ALA A 193 2.92 -7.31 8.66
C ALA A 193 3.45 -6.77 7.34
N VAL A 194 2.86 -7.19 6.22
CA VAL A 194 3.12 -6.63 4.88
C VAL A 194 1.82 -6.03 4.36
N VAL A 195 1.86 -4.80 3.87
CA VAL A 195 0.73 -4.07 3.29
C VAL A 195 1.10 -3.70 1.86
N CYS A 196 0.45 -4.34 0.90
CA CYS A 196 0.73 -4.14 -0.52
C CYS A 196 -0.55 -4.24 -1.36
N GLY A 197 -0.52 -3.70 -2.57
CA GLY A 197 -1.52 -3.91 -3.59
C GLY A 197 -1.83 -5.41 -3.72
N ALA A 198 -3.12 -5.73 -3.70
CA ALA A 198 -3.63 -7.10 -3.69
C ALA A 198 -3.03 -7.96 -4.82
N TRP A 199 -2.77 -7.35 -5.98
CA TRP A 199 -2.18 -8.00 -7.13
C TRP A 199 -0.85 -8.72 -6.83
N HIS A 200 -0.02 -8.14 -5.95
CA HIS A 200 1.30 -8.70 -5.62
C HIS A 200 1.23 -9.89 -4.65
N VAL A 201 0.15 -10.04 -3.88
CA VAL A 201 0.05 -11.02 -2.79
C VAL A 201 0.44 -12.44 -3.21
N PRO A 202 -0.08 -13.01 -4.32
CA PRO A 202 0.26 -14.38 -4.71
C PRO A 202 1.76 -14.57 -4.93
N ALA A 203 2.45 -13.57 -5.48
CA ALA A 203 3.88 -13.63 -5.73
C ALA A 203 4.74 -13.43 -4.49
N LEU A 204 4.21 -12.78 -3.44
CA LEU A 204 4.90 -12.60 -2.17
C LEU A 204 4.73 -13.80 -1.22
N VAL A 205 3.64 -14.56 -1.38
CA VAL A 205 3.41 -15.82 -0.65
C VAL A 205 4.14 -16.99 -1.32
N ALA A 206 4.31 -16.96 -2.64
CA ALA A 206 4.99 -18.02 -3.38
C ALA A 206 6.46 -18.18 -2.96
N ALA A 207 6.91 -19.44 -2.82
CA ALA A 207 8.31 -19.73 -2.57
C ALA A 207 9.17 -19.35 -3.79
N GLN A 208 10.15 -18.47 -3.58
CA GLN A 208 11.11 -18.04 -4.60
C GLN A 208 12.53 -18.04 -4.02
N PRO A 209 13.53 -18.57 -4.75
CA PRO A 209 14.92 -18.51 -4.32
C PRO A 209 15.43 -17.05 -4.30
N LYS A 210 16.10 -16.65 -3.21
CA LYS A 210 16.73 -15.31 -3.12
C LYS A 210 17.72 -15.02 -4.26
N SER A 211 18.32 -16.05 -4.86
CA SER A 211 19.18 -15.91 -6.04
C SER A 211 18.41 -15.46 -7.29
N ALA A 212 17.19 -15.95 -7.48
CA ALA A 212 16.32 -15.53 -8.59
C ALA A 212 15.90 -14.06 -8.41
N ASP A 213 15.52 -13.67 -7.20
CA ASP A 213 15.18 -12.27 -6.90
C ASP A 213 16.37 -11.32 -7.11
N ARG A 214 17.58 -11.73 -6.71
CA ARG A 214 18.80 -10.95 -6.95
C ARG A 214 19.11 -10.82 -8.44
N GLU A 215 18.90 -11.88 -9.22
CA GLU A 215 19.12 -11.82 -10.66
C GLU A 215 18.09 -10.91 -11.34
N ALA A 216 16.83 -10.94 -10.90
CA ALA A 216 15.77 -10.05 -11.40
C ALA A 216 16.07 -8.55 -11.18
N LEU A 217 16.90 -8.22 -10.18
CA LEU A 217 17.30 -6.85 -9.86
C LEU A 217 18.65 -6.44 -10.49
N LYS A 218 19.39 -7.40 -11.04
CA LYS A 218 20.75 -7.18 -11.53
C LYS A 218 20.73 -6.43 -12.85
N GLY A 219 21.63 -5.44 -12.97
CA GLY A 219 21.77 -4.66 -14.20
C GLY A 219 20.65 -3.66 -14.46
N LEU A 220 19.66 -3.52 -13.56
CA LEU A 220 18.64 -2.48 -13.68
C LEU A 220 19.29 -1.10 -13.61
N ALA A 221 18.89 -0.23 -14.55
CA ALA A 221 19.33 1.15 -14.60
C ALA A 221 18.94 1.90 -13.32
N LYS A 222 19.76 2.90 -12.96
CA LYS A 222 19.52 3.78 -11.81
C LYS A 222 19.86 5.20 -12.18
N VAL A 223 19.09 6.14 -11.65
CA VAL A 223 19.38 7.57 -11.73
C VAL A 223 19.47 8.18 -10.34
N LYS A 224 20.12 9.34 -10.23
CA LYS A 224 20.15 10.09 -8.98
C LYS A 224 18.78 10.72 -8.74
N THR A 225 18.26 10.58 -7.53
CA THR A 225 16.94 11.10 -7.20
C THR A 225 17.00 12.07 -6.03
N ARG A 226 16.06 13.01 -6.04
CA ARG A 226 15.69 13.82 -4.88
C ARG A 226 14.24 13.54 -4.57
N ALA A 227 13.89 13.61 -3.29
CA ALA A 227 12.53 13.32 -2.85
C ALA A 227 12.08 14.25 -1.72
N THR A 228 10.79 14.53 -1.69
CA THR A 228 10.14 15.35 -0.66
C THR A 228 8.64 15.02 -0.58
N TRP A 229 8.00 15.46 0.49
CA TRP A 229 6.55 15.53 0.56
C TRP A 229 6.04 16.79 -0.15
N VAL A 230 4.98 16.65 -0.93
CA VAL A 230 4.26 17.78 -1.54
C VAL A 230 2.77 17.69 -1.22
N PRO A 231 2.08 18.84 -1.09
CA PRO A 231 0.62 18.87 -1.07
C PRO A 231 0.07 18.17 -2.32
N TRP A 232 -0.95 17.36 -2.12
CA TRP A 232 -1.67 16.72 -3.20
C TRP A 232 -3.14 17.15 -3.17
N THR A 233 -3.88 16.91 -4.24
CA THR A 233 -5.30 17.29 -4.28
C THR A 233 -6.16 16.06 -4.47
N THR A 234 -7.37 16.10 -3.91
CA THR A 234 -8.39 15.08 -4.11
C THR A 234 -8.66 14.83 -5.59
N LEU A 235 -8.60 15.86 -6.44
CA LEU A 235 -8.73 15.72 -7.90
C LEU A 235 -7.61 14.86 -8.50
N ARG A 236 -6.36 15.05 -8.06
CA ARG A 236 -5.21 14.28 -8.56
C ARG A 236 -5.14 12.84 -8.05
N LEU A 237 -5.96 12.48 -7.06
CA LEU A 237 -6.18 11.08 -6.66
C LEU A 237 -7.14 10.35 -7.60
N ALA A 238 -7.88 11.08 -8.43
CA ALA A 238 -8.84 10.47 -9.33
C ALA A 238 -8.11 9.67 -10.42
N ARG A 239 -8.60 8.48 -10.75
CA ARG A 239 -8.06 7.68 -11.86
C ARG A 239 -8.08 8.45 -13.18
N SER A 240 -9.11 9.27 -13.39
CA SER A 240 -9.25 10.15 -14.57
C SER A 240 -8.18 11.23 -14.68
N ALA A 241 -7.43 11.52 -13.60
CA ALA A 241 -6.28 12.42 -13.62
C ALA A 241 -4.97 11.72 -14.08
N GLY A 242 -5.03 10.44 -14.44
CA GLY A 242 -3.88 9.67 -14.94
C GLY A 242 -3.06 8.95 -13.87
N TYR A 243 -3.52 8.94 -12.61
CA TYR A 243 -2.89 8.16 -11.54
C TYR A 243 -3.38 6.71 -11.59
N GLY A 244 -2.49 5.76 -11.91
CA GLY A 244 -2.82 4.36 -12.17
C GLY A 244 -3.47 3.62 -11.00
N ALA A 245 -3.08 3.95 -9.76
CA ALA A 245 -3.71 3.44 -8.54
C ALA A 245 -4.83 4.35 -8.00
N GLY A 246 -5.26 5.32 -8.81
CA GLY A 246 -6.32 6.26 -8.46
C GLY A 246 -7.69 5.60 -8.37
N VAL A 247 -8.55 6.23 -7.58
CA VAL A 247 -9.95 5.81 -7.39
C VAL A 247 -10.88 6.66 -8.26
N PRO A 248 -12.04 6.13 -8.71
CA PRO A 248 -12.95 6.89 -9.57
C PRO A 248 -13.51 8.16 -8.92
N SER A 249 -13.86 8.08 -7.63
CA SER A 249 -14.51 9.17 -6.90
C SER A 249 -13.85 9.42 -5.54
N PRO A 250 -12.67 10.08 -5.49
CA PRO A 250 -11.95 10.27 -4.23
C PRO A 250 -12.75 11.03 -3.15
N GLY A 251 -13.58 12.00 -3.54
CA GLY A 251 -14.46 12.72 -2.62
C GLY A 251 -15.54 11.83 -1.98
N TRP A 252 -16.08 10.85 -2.71
CA TRP A 252 -17.00 9.86 -2.17
C TRP A 252 -16.32 8.94 -1.16
N TYR A 253 -15.10 8.48 -1.46
CA TYR A 253 -14.31 7.68 -0.51
C TYR A 253 -13.94 8.45 0.75
N ARG A 254 -13.65 9.76 0.62
CA ARG A 254 -13.48 10.63 1.79
C ARG A 254 -14.76 10.71 2.61
N HIS A 255 -15.91 10.90 1.97
CA HIS A 255 -17.19 10.89 2.64
C HIS A 255 -17.45 9.56 3.37
N LEU A 256 -17.24 8.41 2.72
CA LEU A 256 -17.36 7.09 3.34
C LEU A 256 -16.41 6.92 4.53
N TRP A 257 -15.18 7.43 4.43
CA TRP A 257 -14.22 7.45 5.53
C TRP A 257 -14.75 8.24 6.73
N ASP A 258 -15.19 9.47 6.48
CA ASP A 258 -15.66 10.39 7.52
C ASP A 258 -16.99 9.91 8.14
N GLN A 259 -17.91 9.35 7.36
CA GLN A 259 -19.21 8.86 7.83
C GLN A 259 -19.16 7.49 8.51
N GLY A 260 -18.23 6.62 8.11
CA GLY A 260 -18.07 5.31 8.74
C GLY A 260 -17.34 5.35 10.09
N VAL A 261 -17.05 6.54 10.62
CA VAL A 261 -16.61 6.73 12.01
C VAL A 261 -17.79 7.21 12.86
N GLY A 262 -18.46 6.25 13.49
CA GLY A 262 -18.87 6.42 14.88
C GLY A 262 -17.62 6.35 15.76
N GLN A 263 -17.23 7.51 16.31
CA GLN A 263 -16.29 7.74 17.42
C GLN A 263 -15.42 6.54 17.89
N ALA A 264 -14.22 6.41 17.34
CA ALA A 264 -13.13 5.70 18.03
C ALA A 264 -11.96 6.68 18.22
N ALA A 265 -11.63 6.92 19.50
CA ALA A 265 -10.49 7.69 20.00
C ALA A 265 -10.55 9.23 19.86
N GLN A 266 -11.51 9.87 20.54
CA GLN A 266 -11.09 11.02 21.37
C GLN A 266 -10.27 10.44 22.53
N VAL A 267 -8.95 10.51 22.42
CA VAL A 267 -8.05 10.32 23.56
C VAL A 267 -8.35 11.46 24.53
N GLN A 268 -9.29 11.23 25.46
CA GLN A 268 -9.45 12.08 26.62
C GLN A 268 -8.15 11.97 27.42
N GLY A 269 -7.32 12.99 27.32
CA GLY A 269 -6.25 13.22 28.27
C GLY A 269 -6.86 13.24 29.67
N ARG A 270 -6.65 12.16 30.44
CA ARG A 270 -6.85 12.18 31.88
C ARG A 270 -5.82 13.12 32.48
N GLY A 271 -6.14 14.41 32.49
CA GLY A 271 -5.49 15.42 33.29
C GLY A 271 -5.75 15.10 34.76
N SER A 272 -4.83 14.36 35.38
CA SER A 272 -4.71 14.23 36.83
C SER A 272 -4.33 15.61 37.40
N ARG A 273 -5.32 16.42 37.78
CA ARG A 273 -5.10 17.53 38.71
C ARG A 273 -4.92 16.92 40.10
N ARG A 274 -3.66 16.67 40.49
CA ARG A 274 -3.32 16.51 41.91
C ARG A 274 -3.42 17.88 42.57
N GLY A 275 -4.36 17.99 43.51
CA GLY A 275 -4.49 19.14 44.38
C GLY A 275 -3.19 19.39 45.15
N HIS A 276 -2.80 20.65 45.21
CA HIS A 276 -1.84 21.13 46.20
C HIS A 276 -2.58 21.29 47.53
N LYS A 277 -2.02 20.69 48.58
CA LYS A 277 -2.20 21.14 49.95
C LYS A 277 -1.28 22.34 50.18
#